data_AF-A0A1X3D9A3-F1
#
_entry.id   AF-A0A1X3D9A3-F1
#
_cell.length_a   1.000
_cell.length_b   1.000
_cell.length_c   1.000
_cell.angle_alpha   90.00
_cell.angle_beta   90.00
_cell.angle_gamma   90.00
#
_symmetry.space_group_name_H-M   'P 1'
#
loop_
_entity.id
_entity.type
_entity.pdbx_description
1 polymer ?
#
loop_
_entity_poly.entity_id
_entity_poly.type
_entity_poly.pdbx_seq_one_letter_code
_entity_poly.pdbx_strand_id
1 'polypeptide(L)'
;MSDKAYQAWVRRQPSCISGRYSEWVNGDGWCEYAHVRRAKSSGTGYKPLYSGVPLTREEHRLQHEMGETYLLAANGIITADAKGWFDEQAKKYFERYQDLVLREGDA
;
A
#
# COMPACT_ATOMS: atom_id res chain seq x y z
N MET A 1 -9.24 -4.89 -15.95
CA MET A 1 -8.48 -4.47 -14.76
C MET A 1 -7.35 -3.51 -15.17
N SER A 2 -7.23 -2.31 -14.57
CA SER A 2 -6.12 -1.38 -14.85
C SER A 2 -5.41 -0.96 -13.56
N ASP A 3 -4.12 -0.63 -13.64
CA ASP A 3 -3.33 -0.16 -12.50
C ASP A 3 -3.89 1.16 -11.93
N LYS A 4 -4.41 2.05 -12.78
CA LYS A 4 -5.08 3.28 -12.34
C LYS A 4 -6.33 2.99 -11.49
N ALA A 5 -7.12 1.99 -11.87
CA ALA A 5 -8.30 1.59 -11.11
C ALA A 5 -7.92 0.93 -9.78
N TYR A 6 -6.88 0.08 -9.78
CA TYR A 6 -6.30 -0.49 -8.55
C TYR A 6 -5.82 0.61 -7.60
N GLN A 7 -5.04 1.57 -8.12
CA GLN A 7 -4.54 2.72 -7.38
C GLN A 7 -5.66 3.58 -6.76
N ALA A 8 -6.79 3.73 -7.45
CA ALA A 8 -7.95 4.44 -6.91
C ALA A 8 -8.65 3.61 -5.82
N TRP A 9 -8.76 2.30 -6.00
CA TRP A 9 -9.33 1.39 -5.01
C TRP A 9 -8.49 1.33 -3.73
N VAL A 10 -7.17 1.19 -3.83
CA VAL A 10 -6.25 1.16 -2.68
C VAL A 10 -6.39 2.42 -1.83
N ARG A 11 -6.48 3.60 -2.45
CA ARG A 11 -6.63 4.88 -1.73
C ARG A 11 -7.89 4.97 -0.85
N ARG A 12 -8.92 4.15 -1.12
CA ARG A 12 -10.16 4.10 -0.32
C ARG A 12 -10.09 3.11 0.84
N GLN A 13 -8.99 2.39 0.98
CA GLN A 13 -8.76 1.44 2.07
C GLN A 13 -8.08 2.15 3.24
N PRO A 14 -8.34 1.74 4.49
CA PRO A 14 -7.59 2.24 5.63
C PRO A 14 -6.13 1.79 5.53
N SER A 15 -5.24 2.51 6.21
CA SER A 15 -3.81 2.18 6.29
C SER A 15 -3.59 0.73 6.66
N CYS A 16 -2.71 0.03 5.93
CA CYS A 16 -2.36 -1.34 6.23
C CYS A 16 -1.50 -1.49 7.50
N ILE A 17 -1.05 -0.37 8.09
CA ILE A 17 -0.26 -0.34 9.32
C ILE A 17 -1.16 -0.01 10.52
N SER A 18 -1.77 1.17 10.53
CA SER A 18 -2.54 1.64 11.68
C SER A 18 -4.03 1.34 11.62
N GLY A 19 -4.56 0.90 10.48
CA GLY A 19 -6.00 0.77 10.26
C GLY A 19 -6.74 2.10 10.19
N ARG A 20 -6.03 3.23 10.11
CA ARG A 20 -6.60 4.59 10.09
C ARG A 20 -6.67 5.15 8.67
N TYR A 21 -7.56 6.11 8.46
CA TYR A 21 -7.57 6.95 7.26
C TYR A 21 -6.69 8.19 7.46
N SER A 22 -6.08 8.67 6.38
CA SER A 22 -5.32 9.93 6.38
C SER A 22 -6.25 11.13 6.52
N GLU A 23 -7.36 11.09 5.81
CA GLU A 23 -8.37 12.14 5.75
C GLU A 23 -9.71 11.57 5.31
N TRP A 24 -10.75 12.40 5.36
CA TRP A 24 -12.10 12.08 4.90
C TRP A 24 -12.48 13.05 3.79
N VAL A 25 -12.74 12.54 2.60
CA VAL A 25 -13.11 13.34 1.42
C VAL A 25 -14.56 13.01 1.08
N ASN A 26 -15.45 14.00 1.21
CA ASN A 26 -16.89 13.83 0.99
C ASN A 26 -17.54 12.67 1.79
N GLY A 27 -17.03 12.39 2.99
CA GLY A 27 -17.50 11.30 3.85
C GLY A 27 -16.82 9.95 3.61
N ASP A 28 -16.02 9.82 2.56
CA ASP A 28 -15.23 8.61 2.28
C ASP A 28 -13.83 8.72 2.90
N GLY A 29 -13.41 7.67 3.60
CA GLY A 29 -12.06 7.57 4.14
C GLY A 29 -11.03 7.44 3.03
N TRP A 30 -9.91 8.17 3.16
CA TRP A 30 -8.88 8.23 2.14
C TRP A 30 -7.46 8.09 2.71
N CYS A 31 -6.61 7.37 1.99
CA CYS A 31 -5.19 7.16 2.25
C CYS A 31 -4.37 7.40 0.97
N GLU A 32 -3.07 7.62 1.15
CA GLU A 32 -2.11 7.73 0.04
C GLU A 32 -1.80 6.36 -0.55
N TYR A 33 -1.49 6.32 -1.86
CA TYR A 33 -0.99 5.12 -2.53
C TYR A 33 0.54 5.04 -2.41
N ALA A 34 1.01 4.30 -1.41
CA ALA A 34 2.42 4.09 -1.17
C ALA A 34 2.95 2.96 -2.06
N HIS A 35 3.93 3.25 -2.91
CA HIS A 35 4.52 2.25 -3.79
C HIS A 35 5.52 1.39 -3.02
N VAL A 36 5.34 0.07 -3.04
CA VAL A 36 6.33 -0.89 -2.59
C VAL A 36 7.42 -0.98 -3.65
N ARG A 37 8.48 -0.18 -3.49
CA ARG A 37 9.57 -0.05 -4.46
C ARG A 37 10.60 -1.15 -4.24
N ARG A 38 11.12 -1.71 -5.32
CA ARG A 38 12.20 -2.70 -5.30
C ARG A 38 13.28 -2.31 -6.30
N ALA A 39 14.55 -2.53 -5.94
CA ALA A 39 15.67 -2.34 -6.86
C ALA A 39 15.73 -3.55 -7.80
N LYS A 40 15.66 -3.35 -9.11
CA LYS A 40 15.60 -4.45 -10.08
C LYS A 40 16.96 -4.74 -10.75
N SER A 41 18.06 -4.57 -10.01
CA SER A 41 19.45 -4.44 -10.50
C SER A 41 19.75 -3.08 -11.17
N SER A 42 20.93 -2.51 -10.88
CA SER A 42 21.41 -1.20 -11.38
C SER A 42 20.89 0.10 -10.72
N GLY A 43 20.46 0.06 -9.45
CA GLY A 43 20.25 1.29 -8.66
C GLY A 43 19.05 2.18 -9.06
N THR A 44 18.35 1.87 -10.15
CA THR A 44 17.10 2.53 -10.52
C THR A 44 15.92 1.76 -9.93
N GLY A 45 15.21 2.36 -8.98
CA GLY A 45 14.04 1.75 -8.35
C GLY A 45 12.93 1.50 -9.36
N TYR A 46 12.53 0.24 -9.53
CA TYR A 46 11.37 -0.12 -10.34
C TYR A 46 10.09 0.07 -9.51
N LYS A 47 9.05 0.61 -10.13
CA LYS A 47 7.69 0.67 -9.58
C LYS A 47 6.88 -0.43 -10.26
N PRO A 48 6.68 -1.59 -9.62
CA PRO A 48 5.83 -2.61 -10.18
C PRO A 48 4.38 -2.11 -10.33
N LEU A 49 3.69 -2.63 -11.33
CA LEU A 49 2.24 -2.48 -11.41
C LEU A 49 1.61 -3.26 -10.26
N TYR A 50 0.50 -2.76 -9.72
CA TYR A 50 -0.27 -3.40 -8.66
C TYR A 50 0.48 -3.65 -7.34
N SER A 51 1.56 -2.90 -7.09
CA SER A 51 2.43 -3.11 -5.92
C SER A 51 2.44 -1.93 -4.96
N GLY A 52 1.27 -1.37 -4.67
CA GLY A 52 1.14 -0.33 -3.65
C GLY A 52 0.14 -0.69 -2.57
N VAL A 53 0.32 -0.04 -1.43
CA VAL A 53 -0.44 -0.25 -0.20
C VAL A 53 -1.01 1.09 0.29
N PRO A 54 -2.13 1.07 1.02
CA PRO A 54 -2.67 2.28 1.62
C PRO A 54 -1.84 2.66 2.85
N LEU A 55 -1.35 3.90 2.89
CA LEU A 55 -0.75 4.48 4.08
C LEU A 55 -1.39 5.84 4.35
N THR A 56 -1.45 6.25 5.61
CA THR A 56 -1.74 7.65 5.92
C THR A 56 -0.64 8.54 5.35
N ARG A 57 -0.93 9.83 5.13
CA ARG A 57 0.07 10.80 4.66
C ARG A 57 1.31 10.81 5.55
N GLU A 58 1.12 10.71 6.86
CA GLU A 58 2.21 10.70 7.83
C GLU A 58 3.04 9.42 7.77
N GLU A 59 2.40 8.24 7.71
CA GLU A 59 3.11 6.97 7.54
C GLU A 59 3.87 6.92 6.21
N HIS A 60 3.27 7.40 5.12
CA HIS A 60 3.93 7.45 3.81
C HIS A 60 5.12 8.41 3.81
N ARG A 61 5.01 9.55 4.49
CA ARG A 61 6.12 10.49 4.71
C ARG A 61 7.25 9.83 5.50
N LEU A 62 6.93 9.18 6.62
CA LEU A 62 7.91 8.44 7.43
C LEU A 62 8.58 7.30 6.65
N GLN A 63 7.83 6.60 5.78
CA GLN A 63 8.41 5.59 4.88
C GLN A 63 9.51 6.18 3.99
N HIS A 64 9.25 7.36 3.43
CA HIS A 64 10.19 8.04 2.53
C HIS A 64 11.43 8.58 3.27
N GLU A 65 11.24 9.11 4.47
CA GLU A 65 12.31 9.74 5.25
C GLU A 65 13.18 8.72 5.98
N MET A 66 12.57 7.70 6.58
CA MET A 66 13.22 6.80 7.53
C MET A 66 13.29 5.34 7.05
N GLY A 67 12.60 5.01 5.96
CA GLY A 67 12.52 3.67 5.41
C GLY A 67 11.47 2.77 6.07
N GLU A 68 11.19 1.64 5.41
CA GLU A 68 10.17 0.67 5.80
C GLU A 68 10.40 0.09 7.21
N THR A 69 11.65 -0.24 7.56
CA THR A 69 11.99 -0.82 8.87
C THR A 69 11.65 0.11 10.03
N TYR A 70 12.02 1.40 9.92
CA TYR A 70 11.71 2.38 10.96
C TYR A 70 10.21 2.60 11.07
N LEU A 71 9.52 2.73 9.93
CA LEU A 71 8.07 2.92 9.91
C LEU A 71 7.33 1.79 10.64
N LEU A 72 7.69 0.53 10.40
CA LEU A 72 7.07 -0.61 11.08
C LEU A 72 7.35 -0.58 12.58
N ALA A 73 8.60 -0.35 12.99
CA ALA A 73 8.97 -0.27 14.41
C ALA A 73 8.25 0.88 15.13
N ALA A 74 8.13 2.05 14.51
CA ALA A 74 7.42 3.21 15.05
C ALA A 74 5.91 2.95 15.24
N ASN A 75 5.35 1.96 14.53
CA ASN A 75 3.96 1.54 14.66
C ASN A 75 3.81 0.21 15.44
N GLY A 76 4.84 -0.21 16.17
CA GLY A 76 4.79 -1.41 17.03
C GLY A 76 4.78 -2.74 16.28
N ILE A 77 5.10 -2.74 14.97
CA ILE A 77 5.21 -3.95 14.16
C ILE A 77 6.67 -4.41 14.18
N ILE A 78 6.94 -5.51 14.87
CA ILE A 78 8.27 -6.10 14.97
C ILE A 78 8.42 -7.19 13.91
N THR A 79 9.32 -6.98 12.95
CA THR A 79 9.67 -7.96 11.92
C THR A 79 11.16 -7.91 11.63
N ALA A 80 11.76 -9.07 11.35
CA ALA A 80 13.13 -9.17 10.86
C ALA A 80 13.24 -8.81 9.37
N ASP A 81 12.12 -8.84 8.64
CA ASP A 81 12.05 -8.54 7.21
C ASP A 81 10.93 -7.53 6.91
N ALA A 82 11.27 -6.25 7.01
CA ALA A 82 10.33 -5.16 6.70
C ALA A 82 9.94 -5.13 5.21
N LYS A 83 10.88 -5.50 4.32
CA LYS A 83 10.59 -5.54 2.88
C LYS A 83 9.60 -6.65 2.58
N GLY A 84 9.87 -7.87 3.06
CA GLY A 84 8.95 -9.01 2.91
C GLY A 84 7.56 -8.70 3.48
N TRP A 85 7.48 -7.97 4.59
CA TRP A 85 6.20 -7.52 5.13
C TRP A 85 5.43 -6.63 4.15
N PHE A 86 6.07 -5.62 3.56
CA PHE A 86 5.42 -4.76 2.55
C PHE A 86 5.08 -5.51 1.26
N ASP A 87 5.92 -6.45 0.83
CA ASP A 87 5.63 -7.31 -0.33
C ASP A 87 4.40 -8.18 -0.10
N GLU A 88 4.26 -8.73 1.12
CA GLU A 88 3.09 -9.51 1.51
C GLU A 88 1.82 -8.66 1.53
N GLN A 89 1.89 -7.44 2.07
CA GLN A 89 0.75 -6.51 2.02
C GLN A 89 0.37 -6.17 0.58
N ALA A 90 1.32 -5.79 -0.27
CA ALA A 90 1.04 -5.49 -1.67
C ALA A 90 0.34 -6.66 -2.38
N LYS A 91 0.82 -7.90 -2.16
CA LYS A 91 0.19 -9.11 -2.67
C LYS A 91 -1.26 -9.26 -2.17
N LYS A 92 -1.50 -9.13 -0.86
CA LYS A 92 -2.84 -9.24 -0.27
C LYS A 92 -3.83 -8.22 -0.85
N TYR A 93 -3.40 -6.98 -1.04
CA TYR A 93 -4.26 -5.94 -1.61
C TYR A 93 -4.56 -6.22 -3.09
N PHE A 94 -3.58 -6.70 -3.85
CA PHE A 94 -3.83 -7.08 -5.24
C PHE A 94 -4.80 -8.26 -5.36
N GLU A 95 -4.63 -9.31 -4.57
CA GLU A 95 -5.54 -10.47 -4.53
C GLU A 95 -6.97 -10.03 -4.17
N ARG A 96 -7.12 -9.19 -3.13
CA ARG A 96 -8.43 -8.63 -2.75
C ARG A 96 -9.09 -7.83 -3.87
N TYR A 97 -8.31 -7.09 -4.65
CA TYR A 97 -8.83 -6.32 -5.78
C TYR A 97 -9.23 -7.23 -6.95
N GLN A 98 -8.47 -8.29 -7.22
CA GLN A 98 -8.83 -9.28 -8.24
C GLN A 98 -10.16 -9.95 -7.89
N ASP A 99 -10.33 -10.37 -6.63
CA ASP A 99 -11.58 -10.97 -6.14
C ASP A 99 -12.77 -10.03 -6.29
N LEU A 100 -12.58 -8.74 -5.99
CA LEU A 100 -13.63 -7.72 -6.16
C LEU A 100 -14.04 -7.60 -7.63
N VAL A 101 -13.06 -7.44 -8.52
CA VAL A 101 -13.31 -7.27 -9.96
C VAL A 101 -13.98 -8.51 -10.56
N LEU A 102 -13.62 -9.71 -10.12
CA LEU A 102 -14.27 -10.95 -10.56
C LEU A 102 -15.74 -10.98 -10.13
N ARG A 103 -16.03 -10.67 -8.86
CA ARG A 103 -17.41 -10.66 -8.34
C ARG A 103 -18.30 -9.61 -9.00
N GLU A 104 -17.76 -8.43 -9.30
CA GLU A 104 -18.50 -7.36 -9.95
C GLU A 104 -18.62 -7.56 -11.48
N GLY A 105 -17.73 -8.36 -12.09
CA GLY A 105 -17.81 -8.73 -13.50
C GLY A 105 -18.79 -9.86 -13.82
N ASP A 106 -19.21 -10.61 -12.80
CA ASP A 106 -20.21 -11.68 -12.88
C ASP A 106 -21.64 -11.18 -12.53
N ALA A 107 -21.82 -9.87 -12.32
CA ALA A 107 -23.08 -9.23 -11.94
C ALA A 107 -23.79 -8.50 -13.10
#